data_AF-A0A812RSW3-F1
#
_entry.id   AF-A0A812RSW3-F1
#
_cell.length_a   1.000
_cell.length_b   1.000
_cell.length_c   1.000
_cell.angle_alpha   90.00
_cell.angle_beta   90.00
_cell.angle_gamma   90.00
#
_symmetry.space_group_name_H-M   'P 1'
#
loop_
_entity.id
_entity.type
_entity.pdbx_description
1 polymer ?
#
loop_
_entity_poly.entity_id
_entity_poly.type
_entity_poly.pdbx_seq_one_letter_code
_entity_poly.pdbx_strand_id
1 'polypeptide(L)'
;MSGLEMLFMDGGATVAGVLSAAAAVLGYKQQKEDDIELVDQPPDLELLRGNLADAYTSACAAHAAATAAWGEPLSLFRASGDCPPWAEAVGQSAKDLVDKASELEDLADVYDSQLQLALSDGKSLQRAPLEALVEKLNELTIVLTQQVPALIVARDAMSNGLGPRGAQAEEAVQAATQFVLEEPLPIAIMRERQLLGELWRTGPGRMEALARAIARRTGREPPESTSPAEEPDYASYVAAYL
;
A
#
# COMPACT_ATOMS: atom_id res chain seq x y z
N MET A 1 22.12 -52.58 34.47
CA MET A 1 20.92 -52.69 35.32
C MET A 1 20.59 -51.33 35.90
N SER A 2 19.68 -50.60 35.26
CA SER A 2 18.93 -49.50 35.89
C SER A 2 17.76 -49.22 34.96
N GLY A 3 16.58 -49.73 35.32
CA GLY A 3 15.33 -49.60 34.58
C GLY A 3 14.55 -48.42 35.12
N LEU A 4 14.20 -47.49 34.25
CA LEU A 4 13.36 -46.33 34.55
C LEU A 4 11.90 -46.76 34.34
N GLU A 5 11.25 -47.18 35.42
CA GLU A 5 9.84 -47.54 35.42
C GLU A 5 8.99 -46.26 35.35
N MET A 6 8.40 -45.99 34.17
CA MET A 6 7.38 -44.95 34.00
C MET A 6 6.06 -45.43 34.59
N LEU A 7 5.70 -44.82 35.72
CA LEU A 7 4.46 -45.03 36.45
C LEU A 7 3.34 -44.25 35.75
N PHE A 8 2.62 -44.90 34.84
CA PHE A 8 1.38 -44.37 34.28
C PHE A 8 0.30 -44.46 35.36
N MET A 9 0.06 -43.35 36.06
CA MET A 9 -1.13 -43.20 36.90
C MET A 9 -2.36 -43.10 36.00
N ASP A 10 -3.23 -44.10 36.14
CA ASP A 10 -4.59 -44.11 35.63
C ASP A 10 -5.41 -43.07 36.41
N GLY A 11 -5.37 -41.83 35.91
CA GLY A 11 -6.02 -40.64 36.48
C GLY A 11 -7.02 -40.03 35.51
N GLY A 12 -7.91 -40.86 34.94
CA GLY A 12 -9.00 -40.38 34.09
C GLY A 12 -10.13 -39.75 34.90
N ALA A 13 -10.16 -38.41 34.99
CA ALA A 13 -11.41 -37.62 35.09
C ALA A 13 -11.20 -36.10 35.29
N THR A 14 -10.04 -35.61 35.75
CA THR A 14 -9.92 -34.22 36.23
C THR A 14 -9.07 -33.27 35.38
N VAL A 15 -8.52 -33.70 34.25
CA VAL A 15 -7.75 -32.81 33.34
C VAL A 15 -8.63 -32.15 32.27
N ALA A 16 -9.83 -32.67 32.01
CA ALA A 16 -10.76 -32.11 31.01
C ALA A 16 -11.33 -30.72 31.41
N GLY A 17 -11.42 -30.41 32.70
CA GLY A 17 -11.99 -29.14 33.18
C GLY A 17 -11.05 -27.93 33.09
N VAL A 18 -9.72 -28.15 33.10
CA VAL A 18 -8.74 -27.03 33.06
C VAL A 18 -8.51 -26.56 31.62
N LEU A 19 -8.61 -27.45 30.63
CA LEU A 19 -8.46 -27.10 29.22
C LEU A 19 -9.65 -26.30 28.66
N SER A 20 -10.87 -26.54 29.13
CA SER A 20 -12.07 -25.81 28.69
C SER A 20 -12.11 -24.37 29.20
N ALA A 21 -11.63 -24.11 30.42
CA ALA A 21 -11.54 -22.76 30.98
C ALA A 21 -10.46 -21.91 30.26
N ALA A 22 -9.32 -22.51 29.89
CA ALA A 22 -8.28 -21.82 29.13
C ALA A 22 -8.74 -21.44 27.72
N ALA A 23 -9.52 -22.30 27.05
CA ALA A 23 -10.11 -22.00 25.74
C ALA A 23 -11.10 -20.84 25.78
N ALA A 24 -11.94 -20.76 26.82
CA ALA A 24 -12.88 -19.65 27.01
C ALA A 24 -12.16 -18.30 27.25
N VAL A 25 -11.05 -18.31 28.01
CA VAL A 25 -10.25 -17.09 28.26
C VAL A 25 -9.54 -16.60 26.98
N LEU A 26 -9.06 -17.52 26.14
CA LEU A 26 -8.45 -17.16 24.85
C LEU A 26 -9.49 -16.57 23.88
N GLY A 27 -10.69 -17.18 23.79
CA GLY A 27 -11.77 -16.64 22.96
C GLY A 27 -12.23 -15.24 23.39
N TYR A 28 -12.32 -14.97 24.69
CA TYR A 28 -12.74 -13.66 25.20
C TYR A 28 -11.71 -12.55 24.95
N LYS A 29 -10.40 -12.86 25.01
CA LYS A 29 -9.35 -11.90 24.66
C LYS A 29 -9.37 -11.57 23.18
N GLN A 30 -9.47 -12.59 22.33
CA GLN A 30 -9.53 -12.42 20.90
C GLN A 30 -10.76 -11.63 20.47
N GLN A 31 -11.93 -11.89 21.07
CA GLN A 31 -13.14 -11.11 20.80
C GLN A 31 -12.98 -9.64 21.17
N LYS A 32 -12.31 -9.32 22.28
CA LYS A 32 -12.03 -7.93 22.66
C LYS A 32 -11.06 -7.23 21.72
N GLU A 33 -10.05 -7.94 21.23
CA GLU A 33 -9.13 -7.40 20.23
C GLU A 33 -9.87 -7.17 18.91
N ASP A 34 -10.72 -8.10 18.50
CA ASP A 34 -11.54 -7.99 17.30
C ASP A 34 -12.54 -6.83 17.37
N ASP A 35 -13.21 -6.62 18.52
CA ASP A 35 -14.13 -5.50 18.73
C ASP A 35 -13.44 -4.11 18.64
N ILE A 36 -12.11 -4.06 18.86
CA ILE A 36 -11.31 -2.83 18.79
C ILE A 36 -10.72 -2.66 17.38
N GLU A 37 -10.26 -3.75 16.76
CA GLU A 37 -9.58 -3.74 15.47
C GLU A 37 -10.54 -3.67 14.27
N LEU A 38 -11.75 -4.19 14.43
CA LEU A 38 -12.74 -4.29 13.37
C LEU A 38 -13.71 -3.10 13.42
N VAL A 39 -14.00 -2.57 12.24
CA VAL A 39 -15.03 -1.55 12.04
C VAL A 39 -16.15 -2.20 11.25
N ASP A 40 -17.33 -2.27 11.87
CA ASP A 40 -18.54 -2.85 11.31
C ASP A 40 -19.71 -1.85 11.21
N GLN A 41 -19.60 -0.71 11.90
CA GLN A 41 -20.63 0.32 11.90
C GLN A 41 -20.55 1.16 10.61
N PRO A 42 -21.67 1.33 9.86
CA PRO A 42 -21.68 2.12 8.63
C PRO A 42 -21.14 3.56 8.79
N PRO A 43 -21.44 4.32 9.86
CA PRO A 43 -20.89 5.66 10.04
C PRO A 43 -19.35 5.70 10.15
N ASP A 44 -18.77 4.70 10.81
CA ASP A 44 -17.31 4.62 10.98
C ASP A 44 -16.63 4.23 9.66
N LEU A 45 -17.25 3.32 8.89
CA LEU A 45 -16.78 2.97 7.53
C LEU A 45 -16.87 4.16 6.57
N GLU A 46 -17.95 4.95 6.62
CA GLU A 46 -18.09 6.18 5.83
C GLU A 46 -17.03 7.23 6.21
N LEU A 47 -16.74 7.38 7.50
CA LEU A 47 -15.68 8.27 7.99
C LEU A 47 -14.29 7.84 7.47
N LEU A 48 -13.96 6.54 7.59
CA LEU A 48 -12.69 6.01 7.07
C LEU A 48 -12.56 6.21 5.56
N ARG A 49 -13.65 5.99 4.82
CA ARG A 49 -13.70 6.23 3.39
C ARG A 49 -13.50 7.70 3.04
N GLY A 50 -14.12 8.62 3.78
CA GLY A 50 -13.91 10.06 3.62
C GLY A 50 -12.45 10.45 3.84
N ASN A 51 -11.85 9.99 4.93
CA ASN A 51 -10.44 10.26 5.25
C ASN A 51 -9.49 9.72 4.17
N LEU A 52 -9.76 8.51 3.65
CA LEU A 52 -8.98 7.93 2.56
C LEU A 52 -9.11 8.75 1.27
N ALA A 53 -10.33 9.16 0.91
CA ALA A 53 -10.59 9.97 -0.28
C ALA A 53 -9.90 11.35 -0.22
N ASP A 54 -9.91 12.00 0.94
CA ASP A 54 -9.26 13.29 1.16
C ASP A 54 -7.73 13.17 1.07
N ALA A 55 -7.15 12.16 1.72
CA ALA A 55 -5.71 11.90 1.67
C ALA A 55 -5.25 11.52 0.25
N TYR A 56 -6.01 10.67 -0.45
CA TYR A 56 -5.77 10.31 -1.85
C TYR A 56 -5.81 11.54 -2.76
N THR A 57 -6.85 12.36 -2.66
CA THR A 57 -6.99 13.58 -3.48
C THR A 57 -5.83 14.54 -3.26
N SER A 58 -5.38 14.68 -2.00
CA SER A 58 -4.24 15.52 -1.64
C SER A 58 -2.92 14.99 -2.21
N ALA A 59 -2.70 13.67 -2.16
CA ALA A 59 -1.53 13.01 -2.74
C ALA A 59 -1.49 13.17 -4.26
N CYS A 60 -2.62 12.95 -4.96
CA CYS A 60 -2.71 13.16 -6.40
C CYS A 60 -2.43 14.62 -6.80
N ALA A 61 -2.92 15.59 -6.02
CA ALA A 61 -2.65 17.00 -6.26
C ALA A 61 -1.16 17.34 -6.08
N ALA A 62 -0.51 16.79 -5.05
CA ALA A 62 0.92 16.97 -4.82
C ALA A 62 1.77 16.32 -5.91
N HIS A 63 1.39 15.12 -6.36
CA HIS A 63 2.01 14.42 -7.49
C HIS A 63 1.89 15.23 -8.79
N ALA A 64 0.70 15.76 -9.08
CA ALA A 64 0.48 16.63 -10.24
C ALA A 64 1.31 17.93 -10.15
N ALA A 65 1.42 18.54 -8.97
CA ALA A 65 2.24 19.73 -8.76
C ALA A 65 3.74 19.46 -8.97
N ALA A 66 4.26 18.35 -8.45
CA ALA A 66 5.65 17.94 -8.65
C ALA A 66 5.95 17.70 -10.14
N THR A 67 5.06 16.99 -10.85
CA THR A 67 5.17 16.77 -12.29
C THR A 67 5.12 18.07 -13.08
N ALA A 68 4.21 18.99 -12.74
CA ALA A 68 4.11 20.29 -13.41
C ALA A 68 5.35 21.17 -13.17
N ALA A 69 5.92 21.14 -11.96
CA ALA A 69 7.16 21.83 -11.62
C ALA A 69 8.32 21.33 -12.49
N TRP A 70 8.44 20.02 -12.67
CA TRP A 70 9.40 19.39 -13.55
C TRP A 70 9.14 19.69 -15.04
N GLY A 71 7.86 19.76 -15.43
CA GLY A 71 7.41 20.10 -16.78
C GLY A 71 7.25 18.93 -17.74
N GLU A 72 7.63 17.74 -17.32
CA GLU A 72 7.43 16.47 -18.01
C GLU A 72 7.02 15.41 -16.97
N PRO A 73 6.37 14.31 -17.36
CA PRO A 73 6.08 13.21 -16.45
C PRO A 73 7.36 12.72 -15.75
N LEU A 74 7.41 12.83 -14.41
CA LEU A 74 8.60 12.46 -13.63
C LEU A 74 8.95 10.96 -13.76
N SER A 75 7.97 10.11 -14.06
CA SER A 75 8.18 8.70 -14.37
C SER A 75 9.09 8.46 -15.59
N LEU A 76 9.21 9.44 -16.48
CA LEU A 76 10.08 9.39 -17.65
C LEU A 76 11.46 10.00 -17.41
N PHE A 77 11.72 10.56 -16.23
CA PHE A 77 13.00 11.17 -15.90
C PHE A 77 14.16 10.18 -16.08
N ARG A 78 15.23 10.65 -16.72
CA ARG A 78 16.48 9.92 -16.92
C ARG A 78 17.65 10.86 -16.72
N ALA A 79 18.65 10.42 -15.95
CA ALA A 79 19.91 11.14 -15.82
C ALA A 79 20.62 11.21 -17.19
N SER A 80 21.21 12.37 -17.47
CA SER A 80 21.83 12.67 -18.77
C SER A 80 23.36 12.71 -18.69
N GLY A 81 23.92 13.02 -17.52
CA GLY A 81 25.34 13.26 -17.29
C GLY A 81 25.83 14.66 -17.70
N ASP A 82 25.04 15.39 -18.49
CA ASP A 82 25.37 16.75 -18.95
C ASP A 82 24.92 17.85 -17.96
N CYS A 83 24.27 17.45 -16.86
CA CYS A 83 23.68 18.34 -15.87
C CYS A 83 24.45 18.31 -14.54
N PRO A 84 24.28 19.33 -13.69
CA PRO A 84 24.87 19.33 -12.36
C PRO A 84 24.38 18.10 -11.56
N PRO A 85 25.28 17.37 -10.86
CA PRO A 85 24.91 16.13 -10.17
C PRO A 85 23.78 16.30 -9.14
N TRP A 86 23.69 17.46 -8.47
CA TRP A 86 22.63 17.73 -7.51
C TRP A 86 21.25 17.88 -8.19
N ALA A 87 21.18 18.43 -9.40
CA ALA A 87 19.92 18.59 -10.13
C ALA A 87 19.40 17.23 -10.60
N GLU A 88 20.31 16.36 -11.05
CA GLU A 88 19.96 14.98 -11.38
C GLU A 88 19.51 14.20 -10.15
N ALA A 89 20.15 14.40 -8.99
CA ALA A 89 19.74 13.78 -7.73
C ALA A 89 18.32 14.22 -7.31
N VAL A 90 17.97 15.50 -7.49
CA VAL A 90 16.59 16.00 -7.24
C VAL A 90 15.59 15.34 -8.17
N GLY A 91 15.88 15.31 -9.48
CA GLY A 91 15.01 14.67 -10.46
C GLY A 91 14.79 13.19 -10.17
N GLN A 92 15.86 12.48 -9.78
CA GLN A 92 15.78 11.07 -9.41
C GLN A 92 14.97 10.85 -8.14
N SER A 93 15.23 11.65 -7.08
CA SER A 93 14.48 11.55 -5.82
C SER A 93 12.98 11.83 -6.03
N ALA A 94 12.64 12.82 -6.84
CA ALA A 94 11.24 13.11 -7.16
C ALA A 94 10.59 12.01 -8.00
N LYS A 95 11.32 11.40 -8.94
CA LYS A 95 10.85 10.22 -9.67
C LYS A 95 10.52 9.08 -8.69
N ASP A 96 11.41 8.78 -7.76
CA ASP A 96 11.20 7.69 -6.80
C ASP A 96 9.97 7.96 -5.89
N LEU A 97 9.75 9.21 -5.49
CA LEU A 97 8.55 9.62 -4.75
C LEU A 97 7.27 9.49 -5.57
N VAL A 98 7.30 9.83 -6.87
CA VAL A 98 6.16 9.70 -7.78
C VAL A 98 5.84 8.23 -8.07
N ASP A 99 6.85 7.39 -8.23
CA ASP A 99 6.66 5.94 -8.34
C ASP A 99 6.00 5.41 -7.06
N LYS A 100 6.46 5.88 -5.89
CA LYS A 100 5.84 5.50 -4.61
C LYS A 100 4.40 6.00 -4.47
N ALA A 101 4.10 7.20 -4.94
CA ALA A 101 2.75 7.75 -5.00
C ALA A 101 1.83 6.84 -5.81
N SER A 102 2.28 6.41 -6.98
CA SER A 102 1.52 5.52 -7.86
C SER A 102 1.21 4.17 -7.19
N GLU A 103 2.15 3.61 -6.41
CA GLU A 103 1.90 2.38 -5.63
C GLU A 103 0.84 2.59 -4.54
N LEU A 104 0.86 3.72 -3.85
CA LEU A 104 -0.11 4.04 -2.80
C LEU A 104 -1.49 4.35 -3.37
N GLU A 105 -1.56 5.01 -4.52
CA GLU A 105 -2.80 5.28 -5.25
C GLU A 105 -3.48 3.96 -5.66
N ASP A 106 -2.73 3.03 -6.26
CA ASP A 106 -3.23 1.69 -6.60
C ASP A 106 -3.76 0.95 -5.35
N LEU A 107 -3.10 1.10 -4.21
CA LEU A 107 -3.53 0.49 -2.95
C LEU A 107 -4.79 1.17 -2.37
N ALA A 108 -4.90 2.49 -2.50
CA ALA A 108 -6.08 3.24 -2.09
C ALA A 108 -7.34 2.82 -2.87
N ASP A 109 -7.22 2.58 -4.18
CA ASP A 109 -8.31 2.07 -5.02
C ASP A 109 -8.82 0.70 -4.55
N VAL A 110 -7.90 -0.17 -4.11
CA VAL A 110 -8.23 -1.48 -3.54
C VAL A 110 -9.01 -1.31 -2.23
N TYR A 111 -8.55 -0.44 -1.33
CA TYR A 111 -9.21 -0.21 -0.06
C TYR A 111 -10.56 0.51 -0.20
N ASP A 112 -10.71 1.48 -1.11
CA ASP A 112 -12.02 2.09 -1.40
C ASP A 112 -13.01 1.03 -1.92
N SER A 113 -12.54 0.13 -2.80
CA SER A 113 -13.37 -1.00 -3.27
C SER A 113 -13.78 -1.95 -2.15
N GLN A 114 -12.90 -2.19 -1.17
CA GLN A 114 -13.21 -3.01 0.01
C GLN A 114 -14.19 -2.30 0.95
N LEU A 115 -14.01 -1.00 1.20
CA LEU A 115 -14.91 -0.18 2.01
C LEU A 115 -16.32 -0.12 1.40
N GLN A 116 -16.42 0.07 0.09
CA GLN A 116 -17.69 0.04 -0.62
C GLN A 116 -18.42 -1.30 -0.43
N LEU A 117 -17.68 -2.41 -0.48
CA LEU A 117 -18.27 -3.74 -0.27
C LEU A 117 -18.67 -3.98 1.20
N ALA A 118 -17.85 -3.52 2.14
CA ALA A 118 -18.18 -3.58 3.56
C ALA A 118 -19.48 -2.84 3.86
N LEU A 119 -19.66 -1.65 3.27
CA LEU A 119 -20.89 -0.86 3.35
C LEU A 119 -22.09 -1.54 2.68
N SER A 120 -21.91 -2.22 1.54
CA SER A 120 -23.02 -2.89 0.84
C SER A 120 -23.46 -4.19 1.49
N ASP A 121 -22.50 -4.97 1.99
CA ASP A 121 -22.71 -6.35 2.45
C ASP A 121 -22.82 -6.46 3.98
N GLY A 122 -22.63 -5.35 4.72
CA GLY A 122 -22.56 -5.35 6.18
C GLY A 122 -21.38 -6.15 6.72
N LYS A 123 -20.24 -6.13 6.01
CA LYS A 123 -19.00 -6.80 6.43
C LYS A 123 -18.11 -5.85 7.23
N SER A 124 -17.32 -6.40 8.13
CA SER A 124 -16.33 -5.62 8.90
C SER A 124 -14.97 -5.59 8.22
N LEU A 125 -14.20 -4.53 8.48
CA LEU A 125 -12.83 -4.35 7.99
C LEU A 125 -11.88 -4.01 9.12
N GLN A 126 -10.59 -4.33 8.94
CA GLN A 126 -9.55 -3.91 9.88
C GLN A 126 -9.29 -2.41 9.74
N ARG A 127 -9.33 -1.71 10.87
CA ARG A 127 -9.13 -0.26 10.95
C ARG A 127 -7.68 0.16 10.70
N ALA A 128 -6.75 -0.50 11.39
CA ALA A 128 -5.34 -0.08 11.45
C ALA A 128 -4.66 0.00 10.07
N PRO A 129 -4.88 -0.93 9.12
CA PRO A 129 -4.27 -0.83 7.79
C PRO A 129 -4.77 0.35 6.97
N LEU A 130 -6.05 0.73 7.11
CA LEU A 130 -6.65 1.89 6.45
C LEU A 130 -6.06 3.19 7.01
N GLU A 131 -6.00 3.31 8.34
CA GLU A 131 -5.40 4.49 8.99
C GLU A 131 -3.92 4.63 8.65
N ALA A 132 -3.16 3.53 8.61
CA ALA A 132 -1.76 3.53 8.19
C ALA A 132 -1.58 3.96 6.73
N LEU A 133 -2.51 3.58 5.82
CA LEU A 133 -2.46 4.06 4.43
C LEU A 133 -2.76 5.56 4.35
N VAL A 134 -3.76 6.05 5.08
CA VAL A 134 -4.10 7.47 5.15
C VAL A 134 -2.90 8.29 5.65
N GLU A 135 -2.24 7.83 6.71
CA GLU A 135 -1.03 8.46 7.24
C GLU A 135 0.08 8.53 6.18
N LYS A 136 0.37 7.41 5.50
CA LYS A 136 1.39 7.38 4.44
C LYS A 136 1.07 8.28 3.24
N LEU A 137 -0.20 8.39 2.84
CA LEU A 137 -0.63 9.32 1.80
C LEU A 137 -0.43 10.78 2.22
N ASN A 138 -0.71 11.10 3.49
CA ASN A 138 -0.49 12.44 4.05
C ASN A 138 1.00 12.79 4.14
N GLU A 139 1.83 11.86 4.62
CA GLU A 139 3.29 12.01 4.66
C GLU A 139 3.85 12.25 3.26
N LEU A 140 3.44 11.43 2.29
CA LEU A 140 3.83 11.59 0.90
C LEU A 140 3.42 12.95 0.33
N THR A 141 2.20 13.41 0.64
CA THR A 141 1.70 14.74 0.23
C THR A 141 2.64 15.85 0.74
N ILE A 142 3.04 15.78 2.01
CA ILE A 142 3.96 16.74 2.62
C ILE A 142 5.31 16.72 1.90
N VAL A 143 5.89 15.53 1.71
CA VAL A 143 7.21 15.36 1.10
C VAL A 143 7.21 15.85 -0.36
N LEU A 144 6.22 15.45 -1.16
CA LEU A 144 6.09 15.91 -2.55
C LEU A 144 5.94 17.42 -2.64
N THR A 145 5.11 18.01 -1.76
CA THR A 145 4.91 19.48 -1.72
C THR A 145 6.21 20.22 -1.37
N GLN A 146 6.99 19.69 -0.42
CA GLN A 146 8.28 20.26 -0.04
C GLN A 146 9.34 20.15 -1.15
N GLN A 147 9.22 19.16 -2.04
CA GLN A 147 10.14 18.98 -3.18
C GLN A 147 9.87 19.93 -4.36
N VAL A 148 8.68 20.51 -4.47
CA VAL A 148 8.30 21.38 -5.61
C VAL A 148 9.31 22.52 -5.85
N PRO A 149 9.74 23.32 -4.85
CA PRO A 149 10.72 24.38 -5.08
C PRO A 149 12.07 23.86 -5.58
N ALA A 150 12.55 22.73 -5.05
CA ALA A 150 13.80 22.10 -5.47
C ALA A 150 13.74 21.66 -6.94
N LEU A 151 12.61 21.09 -7.36
CA LEU A 151 12.38 20.68 -8.75
C LEU A 151 12.42 21.84 -9.73
N ILE A 152 11.81 22.98 -9.37
CA ILE A 152 11.84 24.19 -10.21
C ILE A 152 13.28 24.65 -10.44
N VAL A 153 14.10 24.69 -9.39
CA VAL A 153 15.48 25.15 -9.47
C VAL A 153 16.38 24.13 -10.19
N ALA A 154 16.18 22.84 -9.94
CA ALA A 154 16.88 21.77 -10.66
C ALA A 154 16.61 21.84 -12.16
N ARG A 155 15.33 21.97 -12.55
CA ARG A 155 14.92 22.12 -13.96
C ARG A 155 15.53 23.36 -14.61
N ASP A 156 15.51 24.50 -13.91
CA ASP A 156 16.11 25.74 -14.41
C ASP A 156 17.61 25.57 -14.65
N ALA A 157 18.32 24.93 -13.71
CA ALA A 157 19.75 24.65 -13.85
C ALA A 157 20.07 23.70 -15.01
N MET A 158 19.21 22.70 -15.28
CA MET A 158 19.36 21.80 -16.43
C MET A 158 19.09 22.51 -17.76
N SER A 159 18.13 23.45 -17.79
CA SER A 159 17.72 24.12 -19.02
C SER A 159 18.64 25.30 -19.39
N ASN A 160 19.03 26.10 -18.40
CA ASN A 160 19.74 27.36 -18.60
C ASN A 160 21.21 27.30 -18.17
N GLY A 161 21.66 26.17 -17.62
CA GLY A 161 22.99 26.00 -17.05
C GLY A 161 23.12 26.58 -15.63
N LEU A 162 24.28 26.37 -15.01
CA LEU A 162 24.59 26.85 -13.66
C LEU A 162 24.73 28.39 -13.66
N GLY A 163 23.62 29.09 -13.42
CA GLY A 163 23.67 30.48 -13.02
C GLY A 163 24.33 30.66 -11.64
N PRO A 164 24.64 31.89 -11.22
CA PRO A 164 25.27 32.18 -9.91
C PRO A 164 24.43 31.76 -8.68
N ARG A 165 23.19 31.30 -8.88
CA ARG A 165 22.30 30.77 -7.84
C ARG A 165 22.51 29.28 -7.53
N GLY A 166 23.32 28.56 -8.32
CA GLY A 166 23.48 27.11 -8.19
C GLY A 166 23.98 26.65 -6.81
N ALA A 167 24.91 27.39 -6.19
CA ALA A 167 25.46 27.01 -4.87
C ALA A 167 24.44 27.15 -3.72
N GLN A 168 23.58 28.16 -3.75
CA GLN A 168 22.52 28.34 -2.75
C GLN A 168 21.39 27.32 -2.94
N ALA A 169 21.15 26.90 -4.19
CA ALA A 169 20.19 25.87 -4.52
C ALA A 169 20.63 24.50 -3.97
N GLU A 170 21.91 24.17 -4.09
CA GLU A 170 22.45 22.90 -3.61
C GLU A 170 22.27 22.71 -2.10
N GLU A 171 22.51 23.75 -1.31
CA GLU A 171 22.32 23.71 0.15
C GLU A 171 20.83 23.54 0.53
N ALA A 172 19.93 24.26 -0.15
CA ALA A 172 18.49 24.13 0.07
C ALA A 172 17.96 22.74 -0.34
N VAL A 173 18.51 22.18 -1.42
CA VAL A 173 18.19 20.83 -1.91
C VAL A 173 18.65 19.76 -0.93
N GLN A 174 19.87 19.85 -0.40
CA GLN A 174 20.37 18.87 0.57
C GLN A 174 19.50 18.80 1.82
N ALA A 175 18.98 19.94 2.30
CA ALA A 175 18.04 19.98 3.41
C ALA A 175 16.68 19.31 3.08
N ALA A 176 16.23 19.38 1.83
CA ALA A 176 14.95 18.80 1.39
C ALA A 176 15.04 17.31 1.03
N THR A 177 16.22 16.78 0.73
CA THR A 177 16.40 15.41 0.19
C THR A 177 16.54 14.33 1.29
N GLN A 178 16.48 14.70 2.57
CA GLN A 178 16.72 13.77 3.68
C GLN A 178 15.48 12.97 4.14
N PHE A 179 14.46 12.86 3.29
CA PHE A 179 13.25 12.09 3.59
C PHE A 179 13.35 10.68 2.99
N VAL A 180 13.40 9.68 3.86
CA VAL A 180 13.33 8.27 3.46
C VAL A 180 12.06 7.66 4.03
N LEU A 181 11.15 7.25 3.14
CA LEU A 181 9.97 6.46 3.49
C LEU A 181 10.39 4.97 3.60
N GLU A 182 11.03 4.58 4.70
CA GLU A 182 11.62 3.22 4.83
C GLU A 182 10.62 2.11 5.21
N GLU A 183 9.36 2.43 5.55
CA GLU A 183 8.46 1.40 6.05
C GLU A 183 7.68 0.69 4.94
N PRO A 184 7.86 -0.63 4.75
CA PRO A 184 7.06 -1.40 3.81
C PRO A 184 5.58 -1.26 4.15
N LEU A 185 4.74 -1.17 3.12
CA LEU A 185 3.30 -1.07 3.31
C LEU A 185 2.79 -2.37 3.93
N PRO A 186 2.03 -2.32 5.04
CA PRO A 186 1.33 -3.50 5.52
C PRO A 186 0.28 -3.88 4.46
N ILE A 187 0.54 -4.95 3.71
CA ILE A 187 -0.45 -5.55 2.83
C ILE A 187 -1.43 -6.30 3.74
N ALA A 188 -2.44 -5.59 4.27
CA ALA A 188 -3.49 -6.24 5.04
C ALA A 188 -4.52 -6.86 4.08
N ILE A 189 -4.29 -8.14 3.84
CA ILE A 189 -5.22 -9.09 3.26
C ILE A 189 -6.37 -9.23 4.27
N MET A 190 -7.62 -8.97 3.86
CA MET A 190 -8.83 -9.29 4.64
C MET A 190 -8.60 -10.57 5.48
N ARG A 191 -8.95 -10.54 6.76
CA ARG A 191 -8.64 -11.62 7.73
C ARG A 191 -9.09 -13.01 7.23
N GLU A 192 -10.13 -13.03 6.42
CA GLU A 192 -10.58 -14.22 5.69
C GLU A 192 -9.99 -14.28 4.27
N ARG A 193 -8.79 -14.86 4.15
CA ARG A 193 -8.17 -15.21 2.85
C ARG A 193 -9.12 -15.99 1.94
N GLN A 194 -10.02 -16.79 2.52
CA GLN A 194 -11.03 -17.55 1.78
C GLN A 194 -12.10 -16.63 1.16
N LEU A 195 -12.54 -15.60 1.88
CA LEU A 195 -13.48 -14.61 1.34
C LEU A 195 -12.86 -13.76 0.25
N LEU A 196 -11.56 -13.44 0.28
CA LEU A 196 -10.90 -12.85 -0.89
C LEU A 196 -11.01 -13.77 -2.09
N GLY A 197 -10.73 -15.08 -1.96
CA GLY A 197 -10.98 -16.02 -3.06
C GLY A 197 -12.40 -15.94 -3.65
N GLU A 198 -13.43 -15.71 -2.81
CA GLU A 198 -14.83 -15.57 -3.24
C GLU A 198 -15.17 -14.18 -3.80
N LEU A 199 -14.61 -13.11 -3.22
CA LEU A 199 -14.75 -11.71 -3.66
C LEU A 199 -14.17 -11.50 -5.06
N TRP A 200 -13.03 -12.16 -5.31
CA TRP A 200 -12.33 -12.11 -6.57
C TRP A 200 -13.02 -12.95 -7.65
N ARG A 201 -13.85 -13.93 -7.26
CA ARG A 201 -14.68 -14.73 -8.18
C ARG A 201 -16.01 -14.08 -8.55
N THR A 202 -16.51 -13.13 -7.76
CA THR A 202 -17.91 -12.67 -7.84
C THR A 202 -18.11 -11.34 -8.59
N GLY A 203 -17.04 -10.61 -8.95
CA GLY A 203 -17.14 -9.32 -9.62
C GLY A 203 -16.66 -9.31 -11.09
N PRO A 204 -17.54 -9.08 -12.09
CA PRO A 204 -17.08 -8.85 -13.47
C PRO A 204 -16.20 -7.59 -13.55
N GLY A 205 -14.99 -7.71 -14.11
CA GLY A 205 -14.05 -6.60 -14.36
C GLY A 205 -12.98 -6.32 -13.28
N ARG A 206 -13.06 -6.92 -12.08
CA ARG A 206 -12.06 -6.65 -11.01
C ARG A 206 -10.72 -7.37 -11.21
N MET A 207 -10.73 -8.53 -11.87
CA MET A 207 -9.51 -9.24 -12.25
C MET A 207 -8.64 -8.45 -13.24
N GLU A 208 -9.24 -7.57 -14.05
CA GLU A 208 -8.52 -6.72 -15.01
C GLU A 208 -7.69 -5.62 -14.33
N ALA A 209 -8.13 -5.11 -13.17
CA ALA A 209 -7.39 -4.08 -12.43
C ALA A 209 -6.13 -4.69 -11.78
N LEU A 210 -6.26 -5.85 -11.13
CA LEU A 210 -5.11 -6.58 -10.58
C LEU A 210 -4.17 -7.07 -11.69
N ALA A 211 -4.71 -7.61 -12.79
CA ALA A 211 -3.89 -8.03 -13.92
C ALA A 211 -3.06 -6.86 -14.47
N ARG A 212 -3.64 -5.66 -14.55
CA ARG A 212 -2.90 -4.43 -14.91
C ARG A 212 -1.85 -4.04 -13.88
N ALA A 213 -2.16 -4.12 -12.58
CA ALA A 213 -1.18 -3.83 -11.52
C ALA A 213 0.00 -4.80 -11.54
N ILE A 214 -0.25 -6.11 -11.69
CA ILE A 214 0.77 -7.14 -11.82
C ILE A 214 1.59 -6.95 -13.09
N ALA A 215 0.95 -6.62 -14.21
CA ALA A 215 1.62 -6.33 -15.47
C ALA A 215 2.58 -5.14 -15.35
N ARG A 216 2.14 -4.05 -14.72
CA ARG A 216 2.98 -2.87 -14.43
C ARG A 216 4.19 -3.24 -13.57
N ARG A 217 3.98 -4.03 -12.51
CA ARG A 217 5.06 -4.44 -11.59
C ARG A 217 6.08 -5.38 -12.23
N THR A 218 5.63 -6.27 -13.12
CA THR A 218 6.49 -7.33 -13.70
C THR A 218 7.01 -7.02 -15.09
N GLY A 219 6.53 -5.93 -15.73
CA GLY A 219 6.84 -5.60 -17.11
C GLY A 219 6.30 -6.60 -18.14
N ARG A 220 5.37 -7.48 -17.73
CA ARG A 220 4.73 -8.47 -18.61
C ARG A 220 3.35 -7.97 -19.02
N GLU A 221 3.11 -7.83 -20.33
CA GLU A 221 1.77 -7.51 -20.81
C GLU A 221 0.76 -8.60 -20.38
N PRO A 222 -0.45 -8.20 -19.95
CA PRO A 222 -1.49 -9.16 -19.64
C PRO A 222 -1.84 -9.96 -20.90
N PRO A 223 -2.17 -11.26 -20.79
CA PRO A 223 -2.57 -12.05 -21.94
C PRO A 223 -3.76 -11.35 -22.62
N GLU A 224 -3.63 -11.05 -23.92
CA GLU A 224 -4.72 -10.49 -24.71
C GLU A 224 -5.95 -11.38 -24.54
N SER A 225 -7.09 -10.79 -24.15
CA SER A 225 -8.32 -11.52 -23.87
C SER A 225 -8.81 -12.22 -25.12
N THR A 226 -8.40 -13.48 -25.28
CA THR A 226 -8.87 -14.35 -26.34
C THR A 226 -10.31 -14.75 -26.04
N SER A 227 -11.26 -14.06 -26.71
CA SER A 227 -12.65 -14.45 -26.95
C SER A 227 -13.52 -14.80 -25.72
N PRO A 228 -14.75 -14.26 -25.59
CA PRO A 228 -15.63 -14.47 -24.43
C PRO A 228 -16.19 -15.90 -24.26
N ALA A 229 -15.62 -16.92 -24.92
CA ALA A 229 -16.11 -18.30 -24.91
C ALA A 229 -15.33 -19.24 -23.98
N GLU A 230 -14.12 -18.88 -23.55
CA GLU A 230 -13.33 -19.68 -22.62
C GLU A 230 -13.03 -18.80 -21.40
N GLU A 231 -13.68 -19.09 -20.26
CA GLU A 231 -13.28 -18.52 -18.97
C GLU A 231 -11.79 -18.84 -18.76
N PRO A 232 -10.90 -17.84 -18.72
CA PRO A 232 -9.50 -18.11 -18.46
C PRO A 232 -9.37 -18.68 -17.05
N ASP A 233 -8.63 -19.76 -16.89
CA ASP A 233 -8.32 -20.34 -15.57
C ASP A 233 -7.33 -19.43 -14.82
N TYR A 234 -7.85 -18.31 -14.32
CA TYR A 234 -7.11 -17.34 -13.52
C TYR A 234 -6.62 -17.92 -12.18
N ALA A 235 -7.20 -19.02 -11.70
CA ALA A 235 -6.75 -19.68 -10.48
C ALA A 235 -5.34 -20.27 -10.66
N SER A 236 -5.05 -20.82 -11.85
CA SER A 236 -3.70 -21.30 -12.20
C SER A 236 -2.66 -20.17 -12.23
N TYR A 237 -3.06 -18.98 -12.69
CA TYR A 237 -2.17 -17.82 -12.83
C TYR A 237 -1.80 -17.22 -11.46
N VAL A 238 -2.77 -17.10 -10.55
CA VAL A 238 -2.52 -16.58 -9.19
C VAL A 238 -1.67 -17.55 -8.36
N ALA A 239 -1.84 -18.87 -8.54
CA ALA A 239 -1.06 -19.88 -7.84
C ALA A 239 0.45 -19.86 -8.19
N ALA A 240 0.83 -19.28 -9.33
CA ALA A 240 2.23 -19.17 -9.73
C ALA A 240 2.99 -18.00 -9.05
N TYR A 241 2.28 -17.10 -8.38
CA TYR A 241 2.85 -15.87 -7.79
C TYR A 241 2.68 -15.78 -6.26
N LEU A 242 2.11 -16.82 -5.64
CA LEU A 242 2.09 -17.04 -4.18
C LEU A 242 3.18 -18.02 -3.77
#